data_AF-A0AAW6Y1H0-F1
#
_entry.id   AF-A0AAW6Y1H0-F1
#
_cell.length_a   1.000
_cell.length_b   1.000
_cell.length_c   1.000
_cell.angle_alpha   90.00
_cell.angle_beta   90.00
_cell.angle_gamma   90.00
#
_symmetry.space_group_name_H-M   'P 1'
#
loop_
_entity.id
_entity.type
_entity.pdbx_description
1 polymer ?
#
loop_
_entity_poly.entity_id
_entity_poly.type
_entity_poly.pdbx_seq_one_letter_code
_entity_poly.pdbx_strand_id
1 'polypeptide(L)'
;ESAATLANQLQFGSLPLNFDVQSEQQISPTLGTDSLQWGLIAGLIGFVLIVIYLLWQYRALGLISIGSLVIAGILSYLTISLLSWAMGYRLSLAGVAGLIVAIGVTCDSFIVYFERIRDEVRDGRP
;
A
#
# COMPACT_ATOMS: atom_id res chain seq x y z
N GLU A 1 -14.85 -31.80 2.86
CA GLU A 1 -13.84 -31.62 3.93
C GLU A 1 -13.35 -32.95 4.52
N SER A 2 -14.22 -33.83 4.99
CA SER A 2 -13.86 -35.08 5.70
C SER A 2 -12.85 -35.99 5.00
N ALA A 3 -12.91 -36.16 3.68
CA ALA A 3 -11.95 -37.02 2.95
C ALA A 3 -10.54 -36.42 2.89
N ALA A 4 -10.41 -35.09 2.80
CA ALA A 4 -9.12 -34.40 2.77
C ALA A 4 -8.48 -34.36 4.17
N THR A 5 -9.29 -34.18 5.21
CA THR A 5 -8.83 -34.24 6.60
C THR A 5 -8.34 -35.65 6.95
N LEU A 6 -9.08 -36.69 6.55
CA LEU A 6 -8.71 -38.09 6.79
C LEU A 6 -7.48 -38.51 5.98
N ALA A 7 -7.36 -38.05 4.73
CA ALA A 7 -6.17 -38.28 3.90
C ALA A 7 -4.92 -37.61 4.50
N ASN A 8 -5.02 -36.39 5.02
CA ASN A 8 -3.92 -35.74 5.74
C ASN A 8 -3.54 -36.55 7.00
N GLN A 9 -4.51 -36.96 7.81
CA GLN A 9 -4.26 -37.77 9.01
C GLN A 9 -3.58 -39.12 8.71
N LEU A 10 -3.92 -39.75 7.57
CA LEU A 10 -3.30 -41.00 7.12
C LEU A 10 -1.90 -40.80 6.52
N GLN A 11 -1.67 -39.68 5.81
CA GLN A 11 -0.40 -39.37 5.16
C GLN A 11 0.69 -38.96 6.14
N PHE A 12 0.32 -38.25 7.21
CA PHE A 12 1.23 -37.96 8.31
C PHE A 12 1.38 -39.16 9.26
N GLY A 13 0.44 -40.11 9.28
CA GLY A 13 0.47 -41.23 10.22
C GLY A 13 0.40 -40.75 11.68
N SER A 14 0.29 -41.67 12.64
CA SER A 14 0.31 -41.33 14.06
C SER A 14 1.73 -40.90 14.46
N LEU A 15 2.13 -39.66 14.15
CA LEU A 15 3.37 -39.09 14.68
C LEU A 15 3.27 -39.13 16.22
N PRO A 16 4.07 -39.98 16.90
CA PRO A 16 4.02 -40.13 18.36
C PRO A 16 4.89 -39.05 18.99
N LEU A 17 4.71 -37.80 18.57
CA LEU A 17 5.39 -36.63 19.11
C LEU A 17 4.31 -35.59 19.42
N ASN A 18 4.18 -35.24 20.70
CA ASN A 18 3.33 -34.14 21.14
C ASN A 18 3.87 -32.85 20.52
N PHE A 19 3.19 -32.34 19.50
CA PHE A 19 3.44 -31.00 18.98
C PHE A 19 2.94 -30.00 20.02
N ASP A 20 3.84 -29.55 20.88
CA ASP A 20 3.63 -28.36 21.66
C ASP A 20 3.56 -27.18 20.68
N VAL A 21 2.41 -26.51 20.63
CA VAL A 21 2.17 -25.41 19.69
C VAL A 21 2.96 -24.20 20.18
N GLN A 22 4.23 -24.13 19.81
CA GLN A 22 5.17 -23.10 20.28
C GLN A 22 4.77 -21.68 19.88
N SER A 23 4.02 -21.52 18.78
CA SER A 23 3.48 -20.22 18.36
C SER A 23 2.25 -20.43 17.46
N GLU A 24 1.06 -20.29 18.05
CA GLU A 24 -0.18 -20.09 17.31
C GLU A 24 -0.55 -18.61 17.41
N GLN A 25 -0.21 -17.85 16.38
CA GLN A 25 -0.58 -16.45 16.33
C GLN A 25 -1.99 -16.33 15.77
N GLN A 26 -2.96 -16.62 16.62
CA GLN A 26 -4.39 -16.50 16.31
C GLN A 26 -4.76 -15.02 16.32
N ILE A 27 -4.52 -14.34 15.19
CA ILE A 27 -4.91 -12.94 15.02
C ILE A 27 -6.42 -12.92 14.85
N SER A 28 -7.12 -12.39 15.86
CA SER A 28 -8.56 -12.17 15.76
C SER A 28 -8.86 -11.34 14.50
N PRO A 29 -9.76 -11.81 13.62
CA PRO A 29 -10.10 -11.12 12.37
C PRO A 29 -10.49 -9.65 12.57
N THR A 30 -11.08 -9.34 13.73
CA THR A 30 -11.48 -7.98 14.15
C THR A 30 -10.29 -7.03 14.32
N LEU A 31 -9.20 -7.46 14.96
CA LEU A 31 -8.00 -6.61 15.12
C LEU A 31 -7.31 -6.34 13.77
N GLY A 32 -7.35 -7.32 12.86
CA GLY A 32 -6.82 -7.18 11.51
C GLY A 32 -7.61 -6.20 10.65
N THR A 33 -8.95 -6.27 10.69
CA THR A 33 -9.82 -5.35 9.95
C THR A 33 -9.74 -3.93 10.47
N ASP A 34 -9.70 -3.75 11.79
CA ASP A 34 -9.61 -2.41 12.39
C ASP A 34 -8.29 -1.75 12.03
N SER A 35 -7.17 -2.49 12.14
CA SER A 35 -5.85 -1.97 11.79
C SER A 35 -5.72 -1.59 10.31
N LEU A 36 -6.34 -2.36 9.41
CA LEU A 36 -6.41 -2.02 7.99
C LEU A 36 -7.17 -0.71 7.76
N GLN A 37 -8.32 -0.52 8.43
CA GLN A 37 -9.11 0.70 8.33
C GLN A 37 -8.33 1.91 8.84
N TRP A 38 -7.69 1.80 10.01
CA TRP A 38 -6.82 2.85 10.55
C TRP A 38 -5.65 3.16 9.62
N GLY A 39 -5.04 2.15 9.00
CA GLY A 39 -3.98 2.31 8.01
C GLY A 39 -4.45 3.07 6.76
N LEU A 40 -5.64 2.75 6.24
CA LEU A 40 -6.22 3.46 5.10
C LEU A 40 -6.54 4.91 5.44
N ILE A 41 -7.11 5.17 6.62
CA ILE A 41 -7.40 6.53 7.09
C ILE A 41 -6.11 7.33 7.26
N ALA A 42 -5.07 6.74 7.86
CA ALA A 42 -3.77 7.38 8.02
C ALA A 42 -3.13 7.71 6.65
N GLY A 43 -3.21 6.78 5.69
CA GLY A 43 -2.76 7.01 4.32
C GLY A 43 -3.53 8.13 3.62
N LEU A 44 -4.85 8.19 3.79
CA LEU A 44 -5.69 9.25 3.24
C LEU A 44 -5.31 10.63 3.81
N ILE A 45 -5.14 10.72 5.13
CA ILE A 45 -4.74 11.96 5.80
C ILE A 45 -3.36 12.40 5.32
N GLY A 46 -2.40 11.48 5.24
CA GLY A 46 -1.06 11.75 4.72
C GLY A 46 -1.09 12.26 3.27
N PHE A 47 -1.91 11.64 2.42
CA PHE A 47 -2.11 12.07 1.04
C PHE A 47 -2.65 13.51 0.96
N VAL A 48 -3.68 13.84 1.75
CA VAL A 48 -4.25 15.19 1.80
C VAL A 48 -3.21 16.22 2.25
N LEU A 49 -2.41 15.91 3.28
CA LEU A 49 -1.35 16.80 3.75
C LEU A 49 -0.30 17.07 2.67
N ILE A 50 0.10 16.04 1.91
CA ILE A 50 1.02 16.17 0.77
C ILE A 50 0.43 17.10 -0.30
N VAL A 51 -0.83 16.89 -0.66
CA VAL A 51 -1.52 17.72 -1.66
C VAL A 51 -1.56 19.19 -1.23
N ILE A 52 -1.90 19.47 0.04
CA ILE A 52 -1.93 20.82 0.58
C ILE A 52 -0.52 21.45 0.53
N TYR A 53 0.51 20.71 0.91
CA TYR A 53 1.89 21.18 0.88
C TYR A 53 2.34 21.54 -0.56
N LEU A 54 2.04 20.68 -1.53
CA LEU A 54 2.37 20.92 -2.94
C LEU A 54 1.65 22.15 -3.51
N LEU A 55 0.37 22.33 -3.18
CA LEU A 55 -0.40 23.52 -3.60
C LEU A 55 0.19 24.80 -3.02
N TRP A 56 0.58 24.79 -1.74
CA TRP A 56 1.14 25.97 -1.08
C TRP A 56 2.51 26.34 -1.64
N GLN A 57 3.40 25.36 -1.81
CA GLN A 57 4.79 25.60 -2.24
C GLN A 57 4.92 25.91 -3.74
N TYR A 58 4.20 25.19 -4.60
CA TYR A 58 4.44 25.20 -6.05
C TYR A 58 3.30 25.79 -6.91
N ARG A 59 2.16 26.17 -6.31
CA ARG A 59 1.00 26.80 -6.97
C ARG A 59 0.62 26.12 -8.31
N ALA A 60 1.02 26.70 -9.45
CA ALA A 60 0.68 26.23 -10.80
C ALA A 60 1.42 24.93 -11.19
N LEU A 61 2.67 24.75 -10.77
CA LEU A 61 3.43 23.51 -11.01
C LEU A 61 2.90 22.38 -10.13
N GLY A 62 2.43 22.71 -8.91
CA GLY A 62 1.82 21.75 -7.98
C GLY A 62 0.57 21.07 -8.53
N LEU A 63 -0.19 21.74 -9.40
CA LEU A 63 -1.38 21.17 -10.07
C LEU A 63 -1.02 19.97 -10.97
N ILE A 64 0.12 20.04 -11.67
CA ILE A 64 0.62 18.96 -12.52
C ILE A 64 1.06 17.77 -11.64
N SER A 65 1.76 18.05 -10.54
CA SER A 65 2.20 17.02 -9.58
C SER A 65 1.01 16.32 -8.92
N ILE A 66 -0.03 17.06 -8.56
CA ILE A 66 -1.26 16.48 -7.99
C ILE A 66 -1.98 15.65 -9.04
N GLY A 67 -2.04 16.11 -10.29
CA GLY A 67 -2.58 15.34 -11.40
C GLY A 67 -1.86 13.99 -11.58
N SER A 68 -0.52 13.98 -11.57
CA SER A 68 0.25 12.72 -11.66
C SER A 68 0.02 11.82 -10.45
N LEU A 69 -0.08 12.38 -9.24
CA LEU A 69 -0.35 11.61 -8.02
C LEU A 69 -1.75 10.99 -8.03
N VAL A 70 -2.75 11.71 -8.53
CA VAL A 70 -4.13 11.20 -8.71
C VAL A 70 -4.15 10.08 -9.74
N ILE A 71 -3.47 10.23 -10.87
CA ILE A 71 -3.36 9.17 -11.89
C ILE A 71 -2.68 7.93 -11.30
N ALA A 72 -1.57 8.10 -10.58
CA ALA A 72 -0.88 7.01 -9.90
C ALA A 72 -1.78 6.31 -8.85
N GLY A 73 -2.59 7.08 -8.12
CA GLY A 73 -3.58 6.56 -7.18
C GLY A 73 -4.67 5.74 -7.87
N ILE A 74 -5.21 6.23 -8.99
CA ILE A 74 -6.21 5.50 -9.81
C ILE A 74 -5.60 4.20 -10.36
N LEU A 75 -4.39 4.25 -10.91
CA LEU A 75 -3.70 3.06 -11.43
C LEU A 75 -3.45 2.03 -10.32
N SER A 76 -3.05 2.48 -9.14
CA SER A 76 -2.84 1.61 -7.98
C SER A 76 -4.16 0.98 -7.54
N TYR A 77 -5.25 1.74 -7.49
CA TYR A 77 -6.60 1.24 -7.18
C TYR A 77 -7.08 0.20 -8.21
N LEU A 78 -6.94 0.49 -9.51
CA LEU A 78 -7.30 -0.43 -10.59
C LEU A 78 -6.48 -1.72 -10.50
N THR A 79 -5.18 -1.62 -10.21
CA THR A 79 -4.31 -2.79 -10.06
C THR A 79 -4.77 -3.67 -8.90
N ILE A 80 -5.07 -3.09 -7.73
CA ILE A 80 -5.56 -3.83 -6.57
C ILE A 80 -6.94 -4.45 -6.88
N SER A 81 -7.83 -3.71 -7.53
CA SER A 81 -9.15 -4.20 -7.91
C SER A 81 -9.07 -5.36 -8.90
N LEU A 82 -8.19 -5.29 -9.90
CA LEU A 82 -7.94 -6.35 -10.87
C LEU A 82 -7.33 -7.59 -10.22
N LEU A 83 -6.32 -7.42 -9.35
CA LEU A 83 -5.74 -8.53 -8.59
C LEU A 83 -6.76 -9.18 -7.65
N SER A 84 -7.64 -8.38 -7.04
CA SER A 84 -8.69 -8.88 -6.17
C SER A 84 -9.70 -9.72 -6.95
N TRP A 85 -10.09 -9.28 -8.15
CA TRP A 85 -11.00 -10.04 -9.01
C TRP A 85 -10.37 -11.28 -9.63
N ALA A 86 -9.13 -11.20 -10.13
CA ALA A 86 -8.48 -12.28 -10.86
C ALA A 86 -7.94 -13.39 -9.93
N MET A 87 -7.39 -13.03 -8.76
CA MET A 87 -6.66 -13.94 -7.88
C MET A 87 -7.20 -13.97 -6.45
N GLY A 88 -8.31 -13.29 -6.17
CA GLY A 88 -8.85 -13.19 -4.81
C GLY A 88 -7.90 -12.44 -3.86
N TYR A 89 -7.04 -11.58 -4.39
CA TYR A 89 -6.08 -10.82 -3.58
C TYR A 89 -6.83 -9.98 -2.53
N ARG A 90 -6.39 -10.09 -1.28
CA ARG A 90 -6.90 -9.33 -0.14
C ARG A 90 -5.83 -8.32 0.26
N LEU A 91 -6.22 -7.06 0.32
CA LEU A 91 -5.33 -6.00 0.79
C LEU A 91 -5.00 -6.26 2.26
N SER A 92 -3.71 -6.48 2.55
CA SER A 92 -3.22 -6.67 3.91
C SER A 92 -2.68 -5.36 4.47
N LEU A 93 -2.44 -5.30 5.78
CA LEU A 93 -1.83 -4.14 6.43
C LEU A 93 -0.45 -3.80 5.82
N ALA A 94 0.35 -4.80 5.48
CA ALA A 94 1.62 -4.61 4.77
C ALA A 94 1.41 -4.00 3.37
N GLY A 95 0.35 -4.41 2.67
CA GLY A 95 -0.02 -3.81 1.38
C GLY A 95 -0.38 -2.32 1.51
N VAL A 96 -1.15 -1.95 2.52
CA VAL A 96 -1.48 -0.54 2.81
C VAL A 96 -0.21 0.26 3.12
N ALA A 97 0.69 -0.26 3.95
CA ALA A 97 1.97 0.40 4.25
C ALA A 97 2.82 0.62 2.98
N GLY A 98 2.87 -0.38 2.09
CA GLY A 98 3.56 -0.27 0.80
C GLY A 98 2.98 0.85 -0.09
N LEU A 99 1.66 1.00 -0.13
CA LEU A 99 1.00 2.08 -0.88
C LEU A 99 1.36 3.46 -0.31
N ILE A 100 1.38 3.60 1.02
CA ILE A 100 1.75 4.87 1.68
C ILE A 100 3.19 5.25 1.33
N VAL A 101 4.13 4.29 1.41
CA VAL A 101 5.53 4.51 1.05
C VAL A 101 5.67 4.89 -0.43
N ALA A 102 4.95 4.20 -1.32
CA ALA A 102 4.97 4.49 -2.75
C ALA A 102 4.52 5.94 -3.05
N ILE A 103 3.46 6.41 -2.39
CA ILE A 103 3.00 7.81 -2.52
C ILE A 103 4.09 8.78 -2.06
N GLY A 104 4.73 8.52 -0.91
CA GLY A 104 5.79 9.38 -0.37
C GLY A 104 7.00 9.50 -1.29
N VAL A 105 7.52 8.36 -1.77
CA VAL A 105 8.68 8.33 -2.69
C VAL A 105 8.36 9.00 -4.03
N THR A 106 7.14 8.78 -4.53
CA THR A 106 6.68 9.40 -5.78
C THR A 106 6.59 10.92 -5.61
N CYS A 107 6.04 11.39 -4.49
CA CYS A 107 5.96 12.82 -4.20
C CYS A 107 7.34 13.47 -4.05
N ASP A 108 8.27 12.84 -3.31
CA ASP A 108 9.64 13.34 -3.13
C ASP A 108 10.35 13.52 -4.47
N SER A 109 10.23 12.52 -5.35
CA SER A 109 10.80 12.57 -6.70
C SER A 109 10.25 13.72 -7.53
N PHE A 110 8.93 13.97 -7.45
CA PHE A 110 8.32 15.11 -8.14
C PHE A 110 8.81 16.45 -7.60
N ILE A 111 8.95 16.59 -6.27
CA ILE A 111 9.45 17.81 -5.64
C ILE A 111 10.84 18.15 -6.18
N VAL A 112 11.78 17.19 -6.15
CA VAL A 112 13.15 17.38 -6.66
C VAL A 112 13.14 17.72 -8.17
N TYR A 113 12.29 17.05 -8.95
CA TYR A 113 12.15 17.32 -10.38
C TYR A 113 11.68 18.77 -10.65
N PHE A 114 10.67 19.25 -9.93
CA PHE A 114 10.16 20.62 -10.10
C PHE A 114 11.13 21.68 -9.57
N GLU A 115 11.83 21.40 -8.46
CA GLU A 115 12.89 22.27 -7.97
C GLU A 115 13.97 22.44 -9.05
N ARG A 116 14.38 21.32 -9.66
CA ARG A 116 15.39 21.31 -10.72
C ARG A 116 14.95 22.05 -11.98
N ILE A 117 13.70 21.86 -12.43
CA ILE A 117 13.14 22.63 -13.56
C ILE A 117 13.18 24.14 -13.24
N ARG A 118 12.81 24.52 -12.01
CA ARG A 118 12.78 25.94 -11.63
C ARG A 118 14.18 26.54 -11.61
N ASP A 119 15.17 25.77 -11.19
CA ASP A 119 16.57 26.18 -11.23
C ASP A 119 17.10 26.29 -12.67
N GLU A 120 16.80 25.31 -13.53
CA GLU A 120 17.20 25.32 -14.95
C GLU A 120 16.58 26.50 -15.73
N VAL A 121 15.29 26.80 -15.49
CA VAL A 121 14.61 27.99 -16.05
C VAL A 121 15.23 29.29 -15.54
N ARG A 122 15.70 29.34 -14.29
CA ARG A 122 16.32 30.54 -13.72
C ARG A 122 17.75 30.77 -14.21
N ASP A 123 18.50 29.70 -14.46
CA ASP A 123 19.85 29.75 -15.04
C ASP A 123 19.86 29.99 -16.56
N GLY A 124 18.69 30.13 -17.19
CA GLY A 124 18.56 30.50 -18.60
C GLY A 124 19.07 29.44 -19.57
N ARG A 125 19.19 28.19 -19.12
CA ARG A 125 19.54 27.05 -19.97
C ARG A 125 18.24 26.40 -20.46
N PRO A 126 18.08 26.19 -21.79
CA PRO A 126 16.87 25.59 -22.34
C PRO A 126 16.67 24.14 -21.87
#